data_AF-A0A353PFC1-F1
#
_entry.id   AF-A0A353PFC1-F1
#
_cell.length_a   1.000
_cell.length_b   1.000
_cell.length_c   1.000
_cell.angle_alpha   90.00
_cell.angle_beta   90.00
_cell.angle_gamma   90.00
#
_symmetry.space_group_name_H-M   'P 1'
#
loop_
_entity.id
_entity.type
_entity.pdbx_description
1 polymer ?
#
loop_
_entity_poly.entity_id
_entity_poly.type
_entity_poly.pdbx_seq_one_letter_code
_entity_poly.pdbx_strand_id
1 'polypeptide(L)'
;AGACQGLAGTPLDGVLDLAAKDGFFIGGDRCFYDPALTRADDVPVFRGTLNPFNDKRLFYVNGANGNPGRIANVLESLAKRSNISTIGLFYYSGDTRELAEGLLPGTSQGAAVDTLQQLIQQAIDRGEPIHIRAGSAGTFVVGEAVRRMHALLSQRRFRPGKGLEQLDLVRIETTGSANHNFPNGPRYIHYINRLDPVAAPLALRGPASQPSARAVLALFTDKAPDGSIFEPDASPAQ
;
A
#
# COMPACT_ATOMS: atom_id res chain seq x y z
N ALA A 1 10.91 -29.82 5.89
CA ALA A 1 9.94 -28.92 6.55
C ALA A 1 9.17 -28.21 5.46
N GLY A 2 7.85 -28.38 5.40
CA GLY A 2 7.03 -27.85 4.30
C GLY A 2 7.14 -26.33 4.19
N ALA A 3 7.18 -25.82 2.97
CA ALA A 3 7.61 -24.46 2.63
C ALA A 3 6.75 -23.31 3.20
N CYS A 4 5.60 -23.61 3.82
CA CYS A 4 4.74 -22.65 4.52
C CYS A 4 4.46 -23.18 5.94
N GLN A 5 4.48 -22.32 6.97
CA GLN A 5 4.48 -22.71 8.40
C GLN A 5 3.14 -23.30 8.92
N GLY A 6 2.60 -24.36 8.31
CA GLY A 6 1.45 -25.11 8.80
C GLY A 6 0.08 -24.48 8.56
N LEU A 7 0.03 -23.22 8.15
CA LEU A 7 -1.15 -22.57 7.57
C LEU A 7 -1.32 -23.00 6.10
N ALA A 8 -2.53 -22.86 5.53
CA ALA A 8 -2.87 -23.18 4.14
C ALA A 8 -2.22 -22.22 3.11
N GLY A 9 -0.92 -21.96 3.26
CA GLY A 9 -0.13 -21.11 2.39
C GLY A 9 0.31 -21.84 1.12
N THR A 10 0.44 -21.09 0.04
CA THR A 10 1.05 -21.56 -1.22
C THR A 10 2.43 -20.93 -1.37
N PRO A 11 3.53 -21.68 -1.58
CA PRO A 11 4.86 -21.09 -1.79
C PRO A 11 4.85 -20.07 -2.93
N LEU A 12 5.64 -18.99 -2.81
CA LEU A 12 5.72 -18.00 -3.89
C LEU A 12 6.37 -18.55 -5.17
N ASP A 13 7.28 -19.51 -5.01
CA ASP A 13 8.02 -20.10 -6.12
C ASP A 13 7.14 -21.09 -6.90
N GLY A 14 7.19 -21.02 -8.23
CA GLY A 14 6.47 -21.95 -9.12
C GLY A 14 4.98 -21.65 -9.30
N VAL A 15 4.45 -20.54 -8.79
CA VAL A 15 3.06 -20.12 -9.05
C VAL A 15 2.94 -19.60 -10.49
N LEU A 16 2.17 -20.32 -11.31
CA LEU A 16 1.96 -19.99 -12.72
C LEU A 16 0.79 -19.01 -12.93
N ASP A 17 -0.25 -19.10 -12.11
CA ASP A 17 -1.42 -18.23 -12.19
C ASP A 17 -1.39 -17.15 -11.09
N LEU A 18 -0.71 -16.04 -11.39
CA LEU A 18 -0.63 -14.90 -10.49
C LEU A 18 -1.93 -14.09 -10.44
N ALA A 19 -2.77 -14.15 -11.48
CA ALA A 19 -4.05 -13.46 -11.49
C ALA A 19 -4.98 -14.00 -10.39
N ALA A 20 -5.00 -15.33 -10.22
CA ALA A 20 -5.72 -15.98 -9.13
C ALA A 20 -5.18 -15.68 -7.72
N LYS A 21 -4.04 -14.97 -7.61
CA LYS A 21 -3.45 -14.54 -6.33
C LYS A 21 -3.71 -13.08 -6.02
N ASP A 22 -4.44 -12.34 -6.85
CA ASP A 22 -4.82 -10.96 -6.53
C ASP A 22 -5.51 -10.88 -5.16
N GLY A 23 -5.05 -9.96 -4.31
CA GLY A 23 -5.51 -9.79 -2.94
C GLY A 23 -4.94 -10.76 -1.91
N PHE A 24 -4.11 -11.73 -2.29
CA PHE A 24 -3.49 -12.62 -1.33
C PHE A 24 -2.45 -11.89 -0.48
N PHE A 25 -2.29 -12.31 0.77
CA PHE A 25 -1.17 -11.84 1.59
C PHE A 25 0.13 -12.52 1.17
N ILE A 26 1.25 -11.81 1.29
CA ILE A 26 2.59 -12.37 1.19
C ILE A 26 3.22 -12.38 2.59
N GLY A 27 3.43 -13.58 3.12
CA GLY A 27 4.02 -13.82 4.44
C GLY A 27 5.54 -13.90 4.44
N GLY A 28 6.12 -13.73 5.63
CA GLY A 28 7.56 -13.76 5.91
C GLY A 28 8.23 -15.11 5.70
N ASP A 29 7.46 -16.19 5.64
CA ASP A 29 7.89 -17.50 5.19
C ASP A 29 7.85 -17.67 3.66
N ARG A 30 7.61 -16.58 2.93
CA ARG A 30 7.57 -16.51 1.47
C ARG A 30 6.50 -17.43 0.90
N CYS A 31 5.29 -17.28 1.42
CA CYS A 31 4.08 -17.90 0.92
C CYS A 31 2.97 -16.88 0.67
N PHE A 32 2.09 -17.21 -0.27
CA PHE A 32 0.79 -16.60 -0.46
C PHE A 32 -0.23 -17.16 0.54
N TYR A 33 -1.07 -16.30 1.08
CA TYR A 33 -2.19 -16.66 1.95
C TYR A 33 -3.50 -16.06 1.44
N ASP A 34 -4.51 -16.91 1.30
CA ASP A 34 -5.84 -16.50 0.89
C ASP A 34 -6.53 -15.74 2.05
N PRO A 35 -6.94 -14.48 1.86
CA PRO A 35 -7.63 -13.69 2.89
C PRO A 35 -8.99 -14.26 3.29
N ALA A 36 -9.61 -15.11 2.46
CA ALA A 36 -10.84 -15.83 2.81
C ALA A 36 -10.60 -16.98 3.79
N LEU A 37 -9.36 -17.49 3.87
CA LEU A 37 -8.99 -18.63 4.72
C LEU A 37 -8.07 -18.26 5.89
N THR A 38 -7.28 -17.20 5.73
CA THR A 38 -6.23 -16.80 6.67
C THR A 38 -6.40 -15.34 7.04
N ARG A 39 -6.53 -15.05 8.34
CA ARG A 39 -6.56 -13.67 8.82
C ARG A 39 -5.17 -13.06 8.73
N ALA A 40 -5.08 -11.77 8.46
CA ALA A 40 -3.78 -11.07 8.43
C ALA A 40 -2.98 -11.19 9.74
N ASP A 41 -3.67 -11.40 10.88
CA ASP A 41 -3.01 -11.60 12.17
C ASP A 41 -2.29 -12.94 12.31
N ASP A 42 -2.71 -13.94 11.53
CA ASP A 42 -2.15 -15.28 11.55
C ASP A 42 -1.04 -15.44 10.50
N VAL A 43 -0.95 -14.53 9.53
CA VAL A 43 0.09 -14.57 8.48
C VAL A 43 1.47 -14.37 9.11
N PRO A 44 2.45 -15.26 8.84
CA PRO A 44 3.84 -15.05 9.26
C PRO A 44 4.35 -13.71 8.71
N VAL A 45 4.97 -12.89 9.56
CA VAL A 45 5.45 -11.56 9.16
C VAL A 45 6.94 -11.58 8.83
N PHE A 46 7.37 -10.76 7.87
CA PHE A 46 8.80 -10.45 7.73
C PHE A 46 9.23 -9.61 8.93
N ARG A 47 10.41 -9.91 9.50
CA ARG A 47 10.95 -9.23 10.69
C ARG A 47 12.35 -8.70 10.45
N GLY A 48 12.65 -7.54 11.05
CA GLY A 48 14.01 -7.05 11.21
C GLY A 48 14.76 -7.78 12.32
N THR A 49 16.09 -7.70 12.29
CA THR A 49 16.99 -8.34 13.27
C THR A 49 16.96 -7.68 14.66
N LEU A 50 16.37 -6.49 14.78
CA LEU A 50 16.36 -5.67 15.99
C LEU A 50 14.97 -5.59 16.65
N ASN A 51 14.02 -6.47 16.30
CA ASN A 51 12.63 -6.30 16.70
C ASN A 51 12.27 -7.14 17.95
N PRO A 52 12.23 -6.56 19.18
CA PRO A 52 11.39 -7.10 20.25
C PRO A 52 9.93 -6.93 19.84
N PHE A 53 9.11 -7.97 20.07
CA PHE A 53 7.67 -8.06 19.79
C PHE A 53 6.93 -6.70 19.84
N ASN A 54 6.85 -6.01 18.70
CA ASN A 54 6.00 -4.84 18.58
C ASN A 54 4.86 -5.19 17.62
N ASP A 55 3.63 -4.97 18.08
CA ASP A 55 2.39 -5.29 17.35
C ASP A 55 2.17 -4.41 16.12
N LYS A 56 3.01 -3.38 15.93
CA LYS A 56 2.95 -2.50 14.76
C LYS A 56 3.38 -3.26 13.51
N ARG A 57 2.45 -3.38 12.56
CA ARG A 57 2.68 -3.99 11.25
C ARG A 57 2.43 -2.98 10.14
N LEU A 58 3.26 -3.06 9.10
CA LEU A 58 3.11 -2.33 7.87
C LEU A 58 2.60 -3.26 6.77
N PHE A 59 1.44 -2.93 6.21
CA PHE A 59 0.93 -3.59 5.01
C PHE A 59 1.52 -2.92 3.77
N TYR A 60 2.15 -3.69 2.89
CA TYR A 60 2.73 -3.18 1.66
C TYR A 60 1.97 -3.67 0.43
N VAL A 61 1.50 -2.74 -0.41
CA VAL A 61 0.85 -3.04 -1.70
C VAL A 61 1.85 -2.84 -2.83
N ASN A 62 2.10 -3.88 -3.62
CA ASN A 62 3.06 -3.80 -4.72
C ASN A 62 2.56 -2.93 -5.89
N GLY A 63 3.51 -2.43 -6.67
CA GLY A 63 3.25 -1.82 -7.98
C GLY A 63 3.06 -2.87 -9.08
N ALA A 64 3.05 -2.41 -10.34
CA ALA A 64 2.74 -3.26 -11.50
C ALA A 64 3.72 -4.42 -11.74
N ASN A 65 4.92 -4.38 -11.15
CA ASN A 65 5.83 -5.53 -11.17
C ASN A 65 5.34 -6.59 -10.17
N GLY A 66 4.52 -7.51 -10.66
CA GLY A 66 3.90 -8.59 -9.88
C GLY A 66 4.81 -9.79 -9.59
N ASN A 67 6.15 -9.69 -9.68
CA ASN A 67 7.01 -10.82 -9.30
C ASN A 67 7.01 -11.03 -7.77
N PRO A 68 6.45 -12.12 -7.24
CA PRO A 68 6.23 -12.26 -5.80
C PRO A 68 7.54 -12.39 -5.02
N GLY A 69 8.55 -13.05 -5.59
CA GLY A 69 9.87 -13.18 -4.96
C GLY A 69 10.59 -11.84 -4.79
N ARG A 70 10.47 -10.93 -5.75
CA ARG A 70 10.98 -9.55 -5.64
C ARG A 70 10.21 -8.76 -4.59
N ILE A 71 8.89 -8.89 -4.54
CA ILE A 71 8.05 -8.24 -3.53
C ILE A 71 8.45 -8.72 -2.12
N ALA A 72 8.66 -10.02 -1.93
CA ALA A 72 9.18 -10.57 -0.67
C ALA A 72 10.53 -9.97 -0.26
N ASN A 73 11.45 -9.75 -1.22
CA ASN A 73 12.74 -9.11 -0.93
C ASN A 73 12.59 -7.64 -0.52
N VAL A 74 11.62 -6.91 -1.10
CA VAL A 74 11.29 -5.54 -0.71
C VAL A 74 10.74 -5.52 0.72
N LEU A 75 9.78 -6.40 1.04
CA LEU A 75 9.21 -6.54 2.37
C LEU A 75 10.29 -6.84 3.43
N GLU A 76 11.14 -7.83 3.16
CA GLU A 76 12.24 -8.20 4.04
C GLU A 76 13.22 -7.03 4.27
N SER A 77 13.59 -6.33 3.19
CA SER A 77 14.47 -5.16 3.28
C SER A 77 13.84 -4.02 4.07
N LEU A 78 12.55 -3.79 3.88
CA LEU A 78 11.78 -2.76 4.59
C LEU A 78 11.69 -3.09 6.09
N ALA A 79 11.41 -4.35 6.42
CA ALA A 79 11.33 -4.83 7.79
C ALA A 79 12.69 -4.70 8.51
N LYS A 80 13.79 -5.07 7.83
CA LYS A 80 15.15 -4.94 8.36
C LYS A 80 15.58 -3.50 8.56
N ARG A 81 15.33 -2.61 7.59
CA ARG A 81 15.81 -1.22 7.63
C ARG A 81 14.98 -0.32 8.53
N SER A 82 13.67 -0.56 8.62
CA SER A 82 12.74 0.29 9.37
C SER A 82 12.36 -0.28 10.73
N ASN A 83 12.91 -1.47 11.08
CA ASN A 83 12.59 -2.22 12.29
C ASN A 83 11.08 -2.36 12.55
N ILE A 84 10.32 -2.66 11.48
CA ILE A 84 8.86 -2.84 11.53
C ILE A 84 8.50 -4.20 10.95
N SER A 85 7.48 -4.86 11.51
CA SER A 85 6.97 -6.11 10.92
C SER A 85 6.21 -5.77 9.63
N THR A 86 6.43 -6.51 8.55
CA THR A 86 5.74 -6.24 7.28
C THR A 86 4.97 -7.46 6.76
N ILE A 87 3.82 -7.20 6.15
CA ILE A 87 3.01 -8.17 5.39
C ILE A 87 2.76 -7.57 4.01
N GLY A 88 2.91 -8.38 2.96
CA GLY A 88 2.54 -7.94 1.61
C GLY A 88 1.05 -8.14 1.36
N LEU A 89 0.45 -7.24 0.59
CA LEU A 89 -0.81 -7.44 -0.10
C LEU A 89 -0.49 -7.50 -1.59
N PHE A 90 -0.70 -8.66 -2.20
CA PHE A 90 -0.42 -8.86 -3.60
C PHE A 90 -1.48 -8.20 -4.46
N TYR A 91 -1.04 -7.36 -5.38
CA TYR A 91 -1.83 -6.76 -6.42
C TYR A 91 -1.37 -7.30 -7.76
N TYR A 92 -2.26 -8.00 -8.45
CA TYR A 92 -2.06 -8.39 -9.83
C TYR A 92 -2.58 -7.29 -10.73
N SER A 93 -1.67 -6.57 -11.39
CA SER A 93 -2.04 -5.53 -12.33
C SER A 93 -2.34 -6.06 -13.73
N GLY A 94 -1.86 -7.26 -14.09
CA GLY A 94 -1.88 -7.75 -15.47
C GLY A 94 -0.83 -7.06 -16.36
N ASP A 95 -0.99 -7.15 -17.69
CA ASP A 95 -0.10 -6.48 -18.65
C ASP A 95 -0.40 -4.98 -18.68
N THR A 96 0.44 -4.19 -18.01
CA THR A 96 0.09 -2.83 -17.58
C THR A 96 1.08 -1.78 -18.03
N ARG A 97 1.59 -1.97 -19.25
CA ARG A 97 2.30 -0.93 -19.99
C ARG A 97 1.49 0.38 -20.04
N GLU A 98 0.17 0.27 -20.16
CA GLU A 98 -0.74 1.42 -20.25
C GLU A 98 -1.03 2.13 -18.91
N LEU A 99 -0.93 1.45 -17.75
CA LEU A 99 -0.99 2.11 -16.44
C LEU A 99 0.28 2.91 -16.15
N ALA A 100 1.44 2.41 -16.60
CA ALA A 100 2.71 3.13 -16.51
C ALA A 100 2.75 4.34 -17.45
N GLU A 101 2.03 4.29 -18.57
CA GLU A 101 1.88 5.39 -19.53
C GLU A 101 0.72 6.36 -19.17
N GLY A 102 -0.05 6.07 -18.10
CA GLY A 102 -1.14 6.94 -17.63
C GLY A 102 -2.37 6.97 -18.56
N LEU A 103 -2.54 5.96 -19.42
CA LEU A 103 -3.54 5.95 -20.51
C LEU A 103 -4.83 5.20 -20.16
N LEU A 104 -4.83 4.35 -19.13
CA LEU A 104 -6.04 3.66 -18.68
C LEU A 104 -6.70 4.36 -17.50
N PRO A 105 -8.05 4.42 -17.44
CA PRO A 105 -8.75 4.79 -16.23
C PRO A 105 -8.30 3.81 -15.13
N GLY A 106 -7.66 4.35 -14.09
CA GLY A 106 -7.03 3.61 -12.99
C GLY A 106 -8.03 2.94 -12.05
N THR A 107 -8.95 2.14 -12.60
CA THR A 107 -9.88 1.34 -11.83
C THR A 107 -9.17 0.07 -11.39
N SER A 108 -8.57 0.09 -10.20
CA SER A 108 -8.25 -1.14 -9.49
C SER A 108 -9.56 -1.75 -8.98
N GLN A 109 -10.35 -2.37 -9.85
CA GLN A 109 -11.42 -3.27 -9.42
C GLN A 109 -10.77 -4.64 -9.25
N GLY A 110 -10.82 -5.23 -8.06
CA GLY A 110 -10.16 -6.51 -7.82
C GLY A 110 -10.09 -6.91 -6.35
N ALA A 111 -9.70 -8.16 -6.14
CA ALA A 111 -9.64 -8.78 -4.81
C ALA A 111 -8.61 -8.08 -3.89
N ALA A 112 -7.57 -7.45 -4.46
CA ALA A 112 -6.64 -6.61 -3.68
C ALA A 112 -7.33 -5.41 -3.04
N VAL A 113 -8.26 -4.75 -3.74
CA VAL A 113 -9.02 -3.64 -3.17
C VAL A 113 -9.96 -4.14 -2.08
N ASP A 114 -10.65 -5.25 -2.33
CA ASP A 114 -11.58 -5.83 -1.35
C ASP A 114 -10.84 -6.21 -0.06
N THR A 115 -9.69 -6.85 -0.20
CA THR A 115 -8.85 -7.25 0.93
C THR A 115 -8.33 -6.03 1.70
N LEU A 116 -7.83 -5.00 0.99
CA LEU A 116 -7.37 -3.78 1.65
C LEU A 116 -8.51 -3.03 2.36
N GLN A 117 -9.67 -2.94 1.72
CA GLN A 117 -10.87 -2.36 2.32
C GLN A 117 -11.24 -3.10 3.61
N GLN A 118 -11.24 -4.43 3.59
CA GLN A 118 -11.52 -5.26 4.77
C GLN A 118 -10.50 -5.02 5.89
N LEU A 119 -9.20 -4.94 5.57
CA LEU A 119 -8.16 -4.61 6.55
C LEU A 119 -8.41 -3.24 7.21
N ILE A 120 -8.74 -2.23 6.41
CA ILE A 120 -9.06 -0.88 6.91
C ILE A 120 -10.30 -0.94 7.82
N GLN A 121 -11.35 -1.63 7.39
CA GLN A 121 -12.57 -1.79 8.17
C GLN A 121 -12.30 -2.47 9.52
N GLN A 122 -11.52 -3.55 9.52
CA GLN A 122 -11.15 -4.27 10.75
C GLN A 122 -10.31 -3.41 11.71
N ALA A 123 -9.43 -2.56 11.19
CA ALA A 123 -8.65 -1.64 12.00
C ALA A 123 -9.55 -0.57 12.65
N ILE A 124 -10.47 -0.01 11.87
CA ILE A 124 -11.48 0.95 12.35
C ILE A 124 -12.37 0.33 13.42
N ASP A 125 -12.87 -0.89 13.19
CA ASP A 125 -13.75 -1.58 14.14
C ASP A 125 -13.02 -1.93 15.45
N ARG A 126 -11.70 -2.16 15.39
CA ARG A 126 -10.84 -2.35 16.57
C ARG A 126 -10.42 -1.05 17.25
N GLY A 127 -10.60 0.10 16.59
CA GLY A 127 -10.07 1.39 17.08
C GLY A 127 -8.54 1.47 17.03
N GLU A 128 -7.89 0.66 16.20
CA GLU A 128 -6.43 0.55 16.11
C GLU A 128 -5.91 1.18 14.81
N PRO A 129 -4.74 1.84 14.84
CA PRO A 129 -4.17 2.42 13.63
C PRO A 129 -3.66 1.33 12.67
N ILE A 130 -3.93 1.50 11.38
CA ILE A 130 -3.36 0.67 10.31
C ILE A 130 -2.32 1.47 9.53
N HIS A 131 -1.17 0.85 9.27
CA HIS A 131 -0.10 1.43 8.46
C HIS A 131 -0.04 0.71 7.11
N ILE A 132 -0.16 1.48 6.03
CA ILE A 132 -0.17 1.00 4.66
C ILE A 132 0.93 1.74 3.89
N ARG A 133 1.73 1.02 3.12
CA ARG A 133 2.64 1.59 2.13
C ARG A 133 2.32 1.04 0.74
N ALA A 134 2.31 1.88 -0.28
CA ALA A 134 2.08 1.45 -1.66
C ALA A 134 3.02 2.15 -2.63
N GLY A 135 3.48 1.41 -3.65
CA GLY A 135 4.34 1.94 -4.70
C GLY A 135 3.68 1.90 -6.08
N SER A 136 3.95 2.88 -6.93
CA SER A 136 3.54 2.86 -8.35
C SER A 136 2.04 2.54 -8.51
N ALA A 137 1.67 1.57 -9.34
CA ALA A 137 0.28 1.19 -9.59
C ALA A 137 -0.50 0.70 -8.35
N GLY A 138 0.17 0.23 -7.29
CA GLY A 138 -0.49 -0.18 -6.04
C GLY A 138 -1.19 0.99 -5.33
N THR A 139 -0.86 2.22 -5.69
CA THR A 139 -1.55 3.42 -5.19
C THR A 139 -2.98 3.56 -5.69
N PHE A 140 -3.35 2.93 -6.82
CA PHE A 140 -4.75 2.84 -7.25
C PHE A 140 -5.56 1.96 -6.29
N VAL A 141 -5.00 0.81 -5.89
CA VAL A 141 -5.62 -0.11 -4.92
C VAL A 141 -5.92 0.61 -3.61
N VAL A 142 -4.94 1.38 -3.11
CA VAL A 142 -5.11 2.19 -1.91
C VAL A 142 -6.19 3.26 -2.08
N GLY A 143 -6.15 4.04 -3.17
CA GLY A 143 -7.12 5.09 -3.43
C GLY A 143 -8.55 4.58 -3.54
N GLU A 144 -8.74 3.45 -4.24
CA GLU A 144 -10.04 2.78 -4.36
C GLU A 144 -10.54 2.22 -3.04
N ALA A 145 -9.71 1.48 -2.30
CA ALA A 145 -10.10 0.90 -1.01
C ALA A 145 -10.56 1.98 -0.02
N VAL A 146 -9.84 3.10 0.06
CA VAL A 146 -10.25 4.24 0.90
C VAL A 146 -11.55 4.86 0.41
N ARG A 147 -11.75 5.00 -0.91
CA ARG A 147 -12.98 5.58 -1.47
C ARG A 147 -14.21 4.72 -1.14
N ARG A 148 -14.07 3.39 -1.24
CA ARG A 148 -15.12 2.45 -0.85
C ARG A 148 -15.41 2.52 0.65
N MET A 149 -14.38 2.66 1.48
CA MET A 149 -14.56 2.91 2.91
C MET A 149 -15.29 4.21 3.20
N HIS A 150 -14.96 5.29 2.48
CA HIS A 150 -15.64 6.56 2.61
C HIS A 150 -17.15 6.43 2.28
N ALA A 151 -17.49 5.72 1.21
CA ALA A 151 -18.87 5.44 0.83
C ALA A 151 -19.59 4.61 1.91
N LEU A 152 -18.94 3.55 2.40
CA LEU A 152 -19.49 2.68 3.45
C LEU A 152 -19.74 3.45 4.76
N LEU A 153 -18.77 4.25 5.22
CA LEU A 153 -18.89 5.03 6.45
C LEU A 153 -19.93 6.15 6.32
N SER A 154 -20.07 6.75 5.14
CA SER A 154 -21.12 7.75 4.86
C SER A 154 -22.53 7.17 4.91
N GLN A 155 -22.69 5.87 4.62
CA GLN A 155 -23.98 5.17 4.70
C GLN A 155 -24.35 4.74 6.12
N ARG A 156 -23.35 4.52 7.00
CA ARG A 156 -23.62 4.28 8.42
C ARG A 156 -24.27 5.55 8.97
N ARG A 157 -25.50 5.46 9.49
CA ARG A 157 -26.37 6.56 9.99
C ARG A 157 -25.81 7.33 11.20
N PHE A 158 -24.50 7.57 11.26
CA PHE A 158 -23.92 8.52 12.18
C PHE A 158 -24.21 9.94 11.69
N ARG A 159 -24.29 10.86 12.65
CA ARG A 159 -24.55 12.29 12.41
C ARG A 159 -23.70 12.79 11.23
N PRO A 160 -24.26 13.57 10.29
CA PRO A 160 -23.52 14.14 9.17
C PRO A 160 -22.19 14.74 9.65
N GLY A 161 -21.08 14.27 9.10
CA GLY A 161 -19.72 14.77 9.42
C GLY A 161 -18.91 13.97 10.44
N LYS A 162 -19.50 13.09 11.26
CA LYS A 162 -18.73 12.30 12.26
C LYS A 162 -18.24 10.92 11.78
N GLY A 163 -18.76 10.40 10.67
CA GLY A 163 -18.42 9.07 10.17
C GLY A 163 -16.98 8.94 9.63
N LEU A 164 -16.39 10.04 9.17
CA LEU A 164 -15.08 10.03 8.49
C LEU A 164 -13.90 10.24 9.44
N GLU A 165 -14.14 10.69 10.68
CA GLU A 165 -13.09 10.84 11.70
C GLU A 165 -12.35 9.51 11.96
N GLN A 166 -13.05 8.38 11.79
CA GLN A 166 -12.49 7.03 11.90
C GLN A 166 -11.38 6.75 10.87
N LEU A 167 -11.40 7.41 9.71
CA LEU A 167 -10.34 7.26 8.71
C LEU A 167 -9.01 7.87 9.18
N ASP A 168 -8.98 8.65 10.26
CA ASP A 168 -7.72 9.17 10.83
C ASP A 168 -6.83 8.05 11.43
N LEU A 169 -7.40 6.86 11.68
CA LEU A 169 -6.65 5.64 12.03
C LEU A 169 -5.86 5.06 10.85
N VAL A 170 -6.20 5.45 9.61
CA VAL A 170 -5.58 4.94 8.39
C VAL A 170 -4.36 5.82 8.04
N ARG A 171 -3.17 5.23 8.09
CA ARG A 171 -1.89 5.90 7.80
C ARG A 171 -1.33 5.33 6.51
N ILE A 172 -1.15 6.18 5.50
CA ILE A 172 -0.77 5.77 4.16
C ILE A 172 0.52 6.47 3.73
N GLU A 173 1.46 5.68 3.26
CA GLU A 173 2.71 6.15 2.64
C GLU A 173 2.75 5.72 1.18
N THR A 174 2.98 6.64 0.26
CA THR A 174 3.12 6.31 -1.16
C THR A 174 4.47 6.69 -1.72
N THR A 175 5.04 5.85 -2.57
CA THR A 175 6.30 6.15 -3.29
C THR A 175 6.09 6.02 -4.79
N GLY A 176 6.47 7.04 -5.57
CA GLY A 176 6.36 6.99 -7.04
C GLY A 176 4.92 6.73 -7.48
N SER A 177 3.94 7.42 -6.88
CA SER A 177 2.51 7.15 -7.07
C SER A 177 2.12 7.23 -8.54
N ALA A 178 1.24 6.33 -8.99
CA ALA A 178 0.58 6.43 -10.30
C ALA A 178 -0.85 7.00 -10.16
N ASN A 179 -1.46 6.85 -8.98
CA ASN A 179 -2.74 7.47 -8.66
C ASN A 179 -2.54 8.95 -8.30
N HIS A 180 -3.50 9.78 -8.71
CA HIS A 180 -3.54 11.21 -8.40
C HIS A 180 -4.75 11.67 -7.62
N ASN A 181 -5.67 10.77 -7.30
CA ASN A 181 -6.86 11.09 -6.56
C ASN A 181 -6.92 10.24 -5.29
N PHE A 182 -6.67 10.89 -4.16
CA PHE A 182 -6.70 10.31 -2.83
C PHE A 182 -7.82 10.96 -2.01
N PRO A 183 -8.81 10.17 -1.56
CA PRO A 183 -9.89 10.70 -0.73
C PRO A 183 -9.37 11.26 0.60
N ASN A 184 -10.01 12.33 1.08
CA ASN A 184 -9.78 12.87 2.42
C ASN A 184 -10.14 11.83 3.51
N GLY A 185 -9.55 11.98 4.69
CA GLY A 185 -9.79 11.11 5.84
C GLY A 185 -8.50 10.50 6.37
N PRO A 186 -7.79 9.65 5.61
CA PRO A 186 -6.51 9.11 6.04
C PRO A 186 -5.41 10.16 6.22
N ARG A 187 -4.37 9.77 6.95
CA ARG A 187 -3.11 10.53 7.07
C ARG A 187 -2.15 10.05 5.99
N TYR A 188 -1.93 10.89 4.98
CA TYR A 188 -1.07 10.56 3.83
C TYR A 188 0.31 11.21 3.92
N ILE A 189 1.34 10.45 3.55
CA ILE A 189 2.65 10.97 3.16
C ILE A 189 2.95 10.46 1.76
N HIS A 190 3.20 11.39 0.84
CA HIS A 190 3.58 11.07 -0.53
C HIS A 190 5.04 11.43 -0.76
N TYR A 191 5.87 10.41 -0.99
CA TYR A 191 7.26 10.59 -1.39
C TYR A 191 7.33 10.69 -2.91
N ILE A 192 7.76 11.85 -3.40
CA ILE A 192 7.76 12.19 -4.83
C ILE A 192 9.17 12.57 -5.24
N ASN A 193 9.80 11.73 -6.06
CA ASN A 193 11.01 12.11 -6.76
C ASN A 193 10.63 13.07 -7.89
N ARG A 194 11.25 14.25 -7.93
CA ARG A 194 11.01 15.30 -8.95
C ARG A 194 11.37 14.85 -10.36
N LEU A 195 12.21 13.84 -10.50
CA LEU A 195 12.66 13.27 -11.77
C LEU A 195 11.86 12.03 -12.19
N ASP A 196 10.92 11.55 -11.35
CA ASP A 196 10.07 10.41 -11.70
C ASP A 196 9.02 10.85 -12.73
N PRO A 197 9.06 10.35 -13.97
CA PRO A 197 8.13 10.76 -15.03
C PRO A 197 6.70 10.27 -14.79
N VAL A 198 6.48 9.31 -13.88
CA VAL A 198 5.15 8.84 -13.48
C VAL A 198 4.60 9.75 -12.36
N ALA A 199 5.40 9.97 -11.32
CA ALA A 199 4.91 10.69 -10.15
C ALA A 199 4.91 12.22 -10.30
N ALA A 200 5.88 12.80 -11.02
CA ALA A 200 6.08 14.24 -11.08
C ALA A 200 5.04 15.00 -11.93
N PRO A 201 4.60 14.50 -13.11
CA PRO A 201 3.60 15.19 -13.94
C PRO A 201 2.16 14.69 -13.70
N LEU A 202 1.99 13.38 -13.48
CA LEU A 202 0.68 12.71 -13.54
C LEU A 202 0.06 12.42 -12.16
N ALA A 203 0.85 12.34 -11.09
CA ALA A 203 0.36 11.78 -9.83
C ALA A 203 -0.03 12.82 -8.79
N LEU A 204 0.75 13.83 -8.45
CA LEU A 204 0.40 14.66 -7.26
C LEU A 204 0.72 16.14 -7.39
N ARG A 205 1.05 16.59 -8.61
CA ARG A 205 1.43 17.97 -8.89
C ARG A 205 0.71 18.57 -10.09
N GLY A 206 -0.15 17.80 -10.75
CA GLY A 206 -0.98 18.30 -11.84
C GLY A 206 -2.13 19.15 -11.28
N PRO A 207 -2.67 20.09 -12.06
CA PRO A 207 -3.80 20.93 -11.63
C PRO A 207 -5.07 20.14 -11.30
N ALA A 208 -5.17 18.89 -11.74
CA ALA A 208 -6.27 17.98 -11.43
C ALA A 208 -5.94 16.99 -10.29
N SER A 209 -4.73 17.03 -9.73
CA SER A 209 -4.31 16.14 -8.64
C SER A 209 -5.02 16.49 -7.34
N GLN A 210 -5.48 15.47 -6.62
CA GLN A 210 -6.13 15.56 -5.32
C GLN A 210 -5.36 14.68 -4.34
N PRO A 211 -4.24 15.15 -3.76
CA PRO A 211 -3.42 14.37 -2.84
C PRO A 211 -4.06 14.09 -1.47
N SER A 212 -5.29 14.54 -1.21
CA SER A 212 -5.90 14.75 0.12
C SER A 212 -5.44 16.06 0.79
N ALA A 213 -6.38 16.80 1.38
CA ALA A 213 -6.16 18.13 1.95
C ALA A 213 -5.21 18.15 3.16
N ARG A 214 -5.00 17.01 3.82
CA ARG A 214 -4.09 16.87 4.98
C ARG A 214 -2.81 16.11 4.63
N ALA A 215 -2.54 15.87 3.36
CA ALA A 215 -1.38 15.10 2.95
C ALA A 215 -0.08 15.89 3.11
N VAL A 216 0.98 15.18 3.48
CA VAL A 216 2.35 15.70 3.43
C VAL A 216 2.97 15.27 2.10
N LEU A 217 3.53 16.22 1.36
CA LEU A 217 4.29 15.96 0.15
C LEU A 217 5.79 16.05 0.48
N ALA A 218 6.46 14.91 0.53
CA ALA A 218 7.90 14.81 0.73
C ALA A 218 8.60 14.77 -0.64
N LEU A 219 9.11 15.92 -1.08
CA LEU A 219 9.72 16.09 -2.39
C LEU A 219 11.23 15.86 -2.30
N PHE A 220 11.77 15.07 -3.22
CA PHE A 220 13.21 14.80 -3.28
C PHE A 220 13.72 14.69 -4.72
N THR A 221 15.03 14.74 -4.89
CA THR A 221 15.73 14.52 -6.15
C THR A 221 16.90 13.60 -5.85
N ASP A 222 17.00 12.47 -6.54
CA ASP A 222 17.94 11.39 -6.19
C ASP A 222 19.42 11.75 -6.40
N LYS A 223 19.71 12.92 -6.98
CA LYS A 223 21.06 13.50 -7.11
C LYS A 223 21.02 15.04 -7.05
N ALA A 224 21.79 15.62 -6.14
CA ALA A 224 22.39 16.92 -6.41
C ALA A 224 23.42 16.76 -7.56
N PRO A 225 23.69 17.79 -8.37
CA PRO A 225 24.67 17.71 -9.47
C PRO A 225 26.07 17.22 -9.06
N ASP A 226 26.40 17.29 -7.77
CA ASP A 226 27.67 16.88 -7.15
C ASP A 226 27.66 15.46 -6.54
N GLY A 227 26.53 14.75 -6.58
CA GLY A 227 26.42 13.37 -6.08
C GLY A 227 26.18 13.21 -4.58
N SER A 228 25.83 14.28 -3.84
CA SER A 228 25.44 14.15 -2.42
C SER A 228 24.04 13.51 -2.25
N ILE A 229 23.84 12.81 -1.13
CA ILE A 229 22.54 12.24 -0.71
C ILE A 229 21.69 13.37 -0.12
N PHE A 230 20.44 13.47 -0.56
CA PHE A 230 19.52 14.58 -0.25
C PHE A 230 18.77 14.36 1.08
N GLU A 231 18.59 15.42 1.88
CA GLU A 231 17.63 15.47 3.00
C GLU A 231 16.26 15.97 2.51
N PRO A 232 15.13 15.31 2.86
CA PRO A 232 13.83 15.65 2.29
C PRO A 232 13.27 16.99 2.78
N ASP A 233 12.84 17.85 1.86
CA ASP A 233 11.96 18.99 2.13
C ASP A 233 10.51 18.46 2.27
N ALA A 234 9.98 18.50 3.49
CA ALA A 234 8.57 18.17 3.74
C ALA A 234 7.73 19.45 3.75
N SER A 235 6.79 19.57 2.80
CA SER A 235 5.83 20.67 2.74
C SER A 235 4.39 20.14 2.85
N PRO A 236 3.48 20.85 3.52
CA PRO A 236 2.05 20.56 3.44
C PRO A 236 1.57 20.66 1.98
N ALA A 237 0.63 19.80 1.58
CA ALA A 237 -0.10 20.03 0.33
C ALA A 237 -0.82 21.39 0.40
N GLN A 238 -0.64 22.23 -0.63
CA GLN A 238 -1.32 23.53 -0.77
C GLN A 238 -2.73 23.36 -1.36
#